data_AF-A0AAD4DVA0-F1
#
_entry.id   AF-A0AAD4DVA0-F1
#
_cell.length_a   1.000
_cell.length_b   1.000
_cell.length_c   1.000
_cell.angle_alpha   90.00
_cell.angle_beta   90.00
_cell.angle_gamma   90.00
#
_symmetry.space_group_name_H-M   'P 1'
#
loop_
_entity.id
_entity.type
_entity.pdbx_description
1 polymer ?
#
loop_
_entity_poly.entity_id
_entity_poly.type
_entity_poly.pdbx_seq_one_letter_code
_entity_poly.pdbx_strand_id
1 'polypeptide(L)' 'MVSFRVRGARIAEAHLPKLKLFTLAKSLGGVESLSELPVRMTHASIPPTEREGL' A
#
# COMPACT_ATOMS: atom_id res chain seq x y z
N MET A 1 -11.77 5.78 -2.34
CA MET A 1 -10.52 4.98 -2.30
C MET A 1 -9.78 5.23 -3.60
N VAL A 2 -8.46 5.41 -3.55
CA VAL A 2 -7.64 5.66 -4.75
C VAL A 2 -6.37 4.82 -4.64
N SER A 3 -5.97 4.20 -5.75
CA SER A 3 -4.67 3.53 -5.88
C SER A 3 -3.86 4.20 -6.97
N PHE A 4 -2.54 4.13 -6.84
CA PHE A 4 -1.61 4.63 -7.84
C PHE A 4 -0.32 3.80 -7.79
N ARG A 5 0.44 3.85 -8.89
CA ARG A 5 1.73 3.16 -9.01
C ARG A 5 2.87 4.15 -8.84
N VAL A 6 3.96 3.70 -8.24
CA VAL A 6 5.23 4.43 -8.16
C VAL A 6 6.32 3.68 -8.92
N ARG A 7 7.43 4.35 -9.22
CA ARG A 7 8.59 3.74 -9.90
C ARG A 7 9.35 2.79 -8.98
N GLY A 8 8.83 1.58 -8.80
CA GLY A 8 9.48 0.49 -8.09
C GLY A 8 9.10 0.37 -6.61
N ALA A 9 9.06 -0.87 -6.12
CA ALA A 9 8.57 -1.21 -4.78
C ALA A 9 9.38 -0.57 -3.65
N ARG A 10 10.71 -0.48 -3.80
CA ARG A 10 11.60 0.11 -2.79
C ARG A 10 11.29 1.58 -2.51
N ILE A 11 10.79 2.33 -3.50
CA ILE A 11 10.36 3.71 -3.29
C ILE A 11 9.14 3.75 -2.37
N ALA A 12 8.13 2.92 -2.63
CA ALA A 12 6.95 2.87 -1.77
C ALA A 12 7.33 2.50 -0.33
N GLU A 13 8.17 1.49 -0.14
CA GLU A 13 8.65 1.05 1.17
C GLU A 13 9.40 2.13 1.94
N ALA A 14 10.25 2.90 1.26
CA ALA A 14 11.07 3.93 1.89
C ALA A 14 10.28 5.22 2.21
N HIS A 15 9.19 5.49 1.49
CA HIS A 15 8.46 6.76 1.57
C HIS A 15 7.12 6.68 2.31
N LEU A 16 6.38 5.57 2.22
CA LEU A 16 5.09 5.43 2.91
C LEU A 16 5.19 5.68 4.43
N PRO A 17 6.19 5.15 5.16
CA PRO A 17 6.34 5.42 6.59
C PRO A 17 6.71 6.87 6.93
N LYS A 18 7.12 7.67 5.93
CA LYS A 18 7.57 9.06 6.12
C LYS A 18 6.48 10.08 5.83
N LEU A 19 5.30 9.64 5.37
CA LEU A 19 4.16 10.53 5.14
C LEU A 19 3.68 11.09 6.47
N LYS A 20 3.59 12.42 6.57
CA LYS A 20 3.20 13.10 7.81
C LYS A 20 1.69 13.10 8.05
N LEU A 21 0.91 13.01 6.97
CA LEU A 21 -0.56 13.06 7.03
C LEU A 21 -1.21 11.68 6.91
N PHE A 22 -0.48 10.69 6.41
CA PHE A 22 -1.01 9.35 6.16
C PHE A 22 -0.39 8.36 7.14
N THR A 23 -1.22 7.65 7.89
CA THR A 23 -0.78 6.53 8.73
C THR A 23 -0.62 5.28 7.86
N LEU A 24 0.50 4.57 8.02
CA LEU A 24 0.72 3.27 7.38
C LEU A 24 -0.05 2.18 8.15
N ALA A 25 -1.21 1.75 7.66
CA ALA A 25 -2.06 0.77 8.35
C ALA A 25 -2.94 -0.04 7.39
N LYS A 26 -3.42 -1.20 7.87
CA LYS A 26 -4.38 -2.05 7.16
C LYS A 26 -5.81 -1.66 7.58
N SER A 27 -6.46 -0.76 6.83
CA SER A 27 -7.88 -0.42 6.94
C SER A 27 -8.23 0.61 5.86
N LEU A 28 -9.51 0.96 5.70
CA LEU A 28 -10.00 2.03 4.84
C LEU A 28 -11.37 2.54 5.29
N GLY A 29 -11.73 3.76 4.88
CA GLY A 29 -13.08 4.33 5.09
C GLY A 29 -13.27 5.13 6.38
N GLY A 30 -12.22 5.26 7.20
CA GLY A 30 -12.19 6.19 8.34
C GLY A 30 -12.06 7.65 7.92
N VAL A 31 -12.14 8.55 8.91
CA VAL A 31 -11.89 9.99 8.72
C VAL A 31 -10.40 10.29 8.60
N GLU A 32 -9.57 9.43 9.17
CA GLU A 32 -8.12 9.46 9.09
C GLU A 32 -7.61 9.08 7.71
N SER A 33 -6.52 9.74 7.28
CA SER A 33 -5.84 9.40 6.03
C SER A 33 -4.96 8.16 6.24
N LEU A 34 -5.25 7.10 5.50
CA LEU A 34 -4.52 5.84 5.55
C LEU A 34 -3.80 5.57 4.23
N SER A 35 -2.62 4.98 4.33
CA SER A 35 -1.87 4.47 3.19
C SER A 35 -1.41 3.05 3.47
N GLU A 36 -1.28 2.24 2.42
CA GLU A 36 -0.75 0.89 2.53
C GLU A 36 0.05 0.48 1.29
N LEU A 37 0.83 -0.58 1.45
CA LEU A 37 1.50 -1.26 0.35
C LEU A 37 0.88 -2.66 0.20
N PRO A 38 -0.14 -2.85 -0.67
CA PRO A 38 -0.94 -4.07 -0.73
C PRO A 38 -0.10 -5.36 -0.86
N VAL A 39 0.92 -5.33 -1.73
CA VAL A 39 1.87 -6.42 -2.00
C VAL A 39 2.57 -6.95 -0.74
N ARG A 40 2.71 -6.12 0.32
CA ARG A 40 3.31 -6.49 1.61
C ARG A 40 2.31 -6.52 2.77
N MET A 41 1.07 -6.08 2.55
CA MET A 41 0.08 -5.85 3.60
C MET A 41 -1.19 -6.66 3.33
N THR A 42 -2.26 -6.03 2.86
CA THR A 42 -3.58 -6.68 2.67
C THR A 42 -3.57 -7.83 1.66
N HIS A 43 -2.67 -7.81 0.67
CA HIS A 43 -2.60 -8.80 -0.40
C HIS A 43 -1.34 -9.68 -0.30
N ALA A 44 -0.65 -9.65 0.85
CA ALA A 44 0.60 -10.38 1.05
C ALA A 44 0.48 -11.89 0.85
N SER A 45 -0.70 -12.47 1.16
CA SER A 45 -0.99 -13.90 1.04
C SER A 45 -1.29 -14.36 -0.38
N ILE A 46 -1.56 -13.44 -1.32
CA ILE A 46 -1.88 -13.79 -2.72
C ILE A 46 -0.58 -14.20 -3.43
N PRO A 47 -0.52 -15.37 -4.09
CA PRO A 47 0.65 -15.80 -4.84
C PRO A 47 1.11 -14.76 -5.87
N PRO A 48 2.43 -14.61 -6.13
CA PRO A 48 2.93 -13.62 -7.08
C PRO A 48 2.29 -13.73 -8.47
N THR A 49 2.09 -14.95 -8.95
CA THR A 49 1.47 -15.26 -10.25
C THR A 49 0.02 -14.79 -10.35
N GLU A 50 -0.73 -14.83 -9.26
CA GLU A 50 -2.11 -14.33 -9.22
C GLU A 50 -2.15 -12.81 -9.04
N ARG A 51 -1.15 -12.23 -8.36
CA ARG A 51 -1.07 -10.79 -8.06
C ARG A 51 -0.75 -9.94 -9.29
N GLU A 52 -0.01 -10.48 -10.27
CA GLU A 52 0.32 -9.75 -11.51
C GLU A 52 -0.91 -9.45 -12.39
N GLY A 53 -2.02 -10.17 -12.18
CA GLY A 53 -3.29 -9.95 -12.89
C GLY A 53 -4.24 -8.93 -12.25
N LEU A 54 -3.87 -8.33 -11.12
CA LEU A 54 -4.66 -7.32 -10.38
C LEU A 54 -4.25 -5.89 -10.76
#